data_AF-A0A521PVH2-F1
#
_entry.id   AF-A0A521PVH2-F1
#
_cell.length_a   1.000
_cell.length_b   1.000
_cell.length_c   1.000
_cell.angle_alpha   90.00
_cell.angle_beta   90.00
_cell.angle_gamma   90.00
#
_symmetry.space_group_name_H-M   'P 1'
#
loop_
_entity.id
_entity.type
_entity.pdbx_description
1 polymer ?
#
loop_
_entity_poly.entity_id
_entity_poly.type
_entity_poly.pdbx_seq_one_letter_code
_entity_poly.pdbx_strand_id
1 'polypeptide(L)' 'KRAVIMADGKLVTAADLDLDEERAAGGEVVNLKAAREMADRRAIRRAIARTDGNISGAAKILGISRPTLYDLLKQYQMQA' A
#
# COMPACT_ATOMS: atom_id res chain seq x y z
N LYS A 1 15.41 4.19 25.22
CA LYS A 1 14.66 2.98 24.76
C LYS A 1 14.24 3.20 23.31
N ARG A 2 15.11 2.84 22.35
CA ARG A 2 14.85 2.95 20.91
C ARG A 2 14.56 1.55 20.39
N ALA A 3 13.30 1.26 20.09
CA ALA A 3 12.89 0.01 19.47
C ALA A 3 13.19 0.09 17.97
N VAL A 4 14.36 -0.44 17.58
CA VAL A 4 14.65 -0.78 16.19
C VAL A 4 14.22 -2.23 16.04
N ILE A 5 13.00 -2.44 15.57
CA ILE A 5 12.55 -3.76 15.15
C ILE A 5 13.05 -3.91 13.72
N MET A 6 14.08 -4.75 13.58
CA MET A 6 14.49 -5.32 12.30
C MET A 6 13.35 -6.22 11.82
N ALA A 7 12.83 -5.98 10.62
CA ALA A 7 11.98 -6.93 9.93
C ALA A 7 12.78 -7.47 8.75
N ASP A 8 13.17 -8.73 8.86
CA ASP A 8 13.65 -9.58 7.77
C ASP A 8 12.50 -9.82 6.79
N GLY A 9 12.76 -9.68 5.48
CA GLY A 9 11.70 -9.84 4.49
C GLY A 9 12.17 -9.86 3.03
N LYS A 10 13.09 -10.77 2.70
CA LYS A 10 13.39 -11.14 1.30
C LYS A 10 12.15 -11.79 0.66
N LEU A 11 11.57 -11.13 -0.35
CA LEU A 11 11.08 -11.66 -1.64
C LEU A 11 9.84 -10.89 -2.14
N VAL A 12 9.95 -10.29 -3.32
CA VAL A 12 8.84 -9.69 -4.08
C VAL A 12 8.09 -10.81 -4.80
N THR A 13 6.81 -10.98 -4.49
CA THR A 13 5.90 -11.97 -5.08
C THR A 13 5.04 -11.34 -6.19
N ALA A 14 4.41 -12.16 -7.03
CA ALA A 14 3.50 -11.66 -8.08
C ALA A 14 2.31 -10.83 -7.52
N ALA A 15 1.93 -11.06 -6.26
CA ALA A 15 0.94 -10.25 -5.54
C ALA A 15 1.41 -8.82 -5.24
N ASP A 16 2.73 -8.58 -5.16
CA ASP A 16 3.32 -7.25 -4.97
C ASP A 16 3.32 -6.42 -6.27
N LEU A 17 3.18 -7.10 -7.41
CA LEU A 17 3.13 -6.48 -8.74
C LEU A 17 1.71 -6.10 -9.17
N ASP A 18 0.68 -6.46 -8.38
CA ASP A 18 -0.73 -6.12 -8.59
C ASP A 18 -1.26 -6.48 -10.00
N LEU A 19 -0.68 -7.51 -10.62
CA LEU A 19 -0.99 -7.95 -11.99
C LEU A 19 -2.38 -8.61 -12.12
N ASP A 20 -3.00 -9.01 -11.01
CA ASP A 20 -4.31 -9.66 -11.00
C ASP A 20 -5.48 -8.68 -10.86
N GLU A 21 -5.29 -7.53 -10.19
CA GLU A 21 -6.36 -6.53 -10.06
C GLU A 21 -6.69 -5.82 -11.39
N GLU A 22 -5.69 -5.63 -12.27
CA GLU A 22 -5.94 -5.11 -13.62
C GLU A 22 -6.83 -6.05 -14.45
N ARG A 23 -6.81 -7.36 -14.17
CA ARG A 23 -7.67 -8.35 -14.85
C ARG A 23 -9.09 -8.37 -14.28
N ALA A 24 -9.26 -8.10 -12.99
CA ALA A 24 -10.55 -8.12 -12.29
C ALA A 24 -11.34 -6.80 -12.43
N ALA A 25 -10.67 -5.67 -12.69
CA ALA A 25 -11.29 -4.35 -12.84
C ALA A 25 -11.88 -4.09 -14.24
N GLY A 26 -12.26 -5.14 -14.98
CA GLY A 26 -12.97 -5.06 -16.27
C GLY A 26 -14.43 -4.60 -16.16
N GLY A 27 -14.89 -4.16 -14.99
CA GLY A 27 -16.19 -3.51 -14.79
C GLY A 27 -15.98 -2.02 -14.56
N GLU A 28 -16.61 -1.17 -15.38
CA GLU A 28 -16.58 0.28 -15.26
C GLU A 28 -16.62 0.76 -13.81
N VAL A 29 -15.55 1.39 -13.34
CA VAL A 29 -15.56 2.09 -12.06
C VAL A 29 -16.39 3.36 -12.26
N VAL A 30 -17.70 3.27 -12.03
CA VAL A 30 -18.68 4.31 -12.39
C VAL A 30 -18.54 5.61 -11.56
N ASN A 31 -17.78 5.60 -10.46
CA ASN A 31 -17.61 6.79 -9.61
C ASN A 31 -16.16 7.09 -9.18
N LEU A 32 -15.87 8.39 -9.06
CA LEU A 32 -14.54 8.92 -8.71
C LEU A 32 -14.04 8.46 -7.34
N LYS A 33 -14.95 8.21 -6.39
CA LYS A 33 -14.58 7.75 -5.04
C LYS A 33 -13.92 6.38 -5.10
N ALA A 34 -14.53 5.44 -5.81
CA ALA A 34 -13.99 4.10 -6.01
C ALA A 34 -12.69 4.13 -6.83
N ALA A 35 -12.61 4.96 -7.87
CA ALA A 35 -11.40 5.09 -8.68
C ALA A 35 -10.20 5.59 -7.85
N ARG A 36 -10.45 6.59 -6.99
CA ARG A 36 -9.44 7.13 -6.06
C ARG A 36 -9.02 6.08 -5.04
N GLU A 37 -9.97 5.38 -4.43
CA GLU A 37 -9.67 4.32 -3.47
C GLU A 37 -8.81 3.21 -4.09
N MET A 38 -9.12 2.76 -5.30
CA MET A 38 -8.29 1.78 -5.99
C MET A 38 -6.89 2.31 -6.30
N ALA A 39 -6.77 3.58 -6.72
CA ALA A 39 -5.48 4.20 -6.95
C ALA A 39 -4.65 4.30 -5.66
N ASP A 40 -5.28 4.70 -4.56
CA ASP A 40 -4.65 4.83 -3.24
C ASP A 40 -4.18 3.45 -2.73
N ARG A 41 -5.03 2.41 -2.81
CA ARG A 41 -4.67 1.02 -2.45
C ARG A 41 -3.47 0.52 -3.23
N ARG A 42 -3.45 0.71 -4.56
CA ARG A 42 -2.32 0.33 -5.42
C ARG A 42 -1.03 1.05 -5.04
N ALA A 43 -1.10 2.36 -4.82
CA ALA A 43 0.06 3.17 -4.43
C ALA A 43 0.63 2.71 -3.08
N ILE A 44 -0.25 2.47 -2.09
CA ILE A 44 0.13 2.00 -0.76
C ILE A 44 0.80 0.63 -0.83
N ARG A 45 0.21 -0.36 -1.52
CA ARG A 45 0.81 -1.70 -1.67
C ARG A 45 2.20 -1.62 -2.29
N ARG A 46 2.33 -0.89 -3.40
CA ARG A 46 3.64 -0.69 -4.07
C ARG A 46 4.66 -0.03 -3.18
N ALA A 47 4.27 0.96 -2.37
CA ALA A 47 5.18 1.64 -1.46
C ALA A 47 5.64 0.71 -0.32
N ILE A 48 4.74 -0.07 0.26
CA ILE A 48 5.06 -1.06 1.31
C ILE A 48 6.00 -2.13 0.75
N ALA A 49 5.69 -2.71 -0.41
CA ALA A 49 6.53 -3.71 -1.08
C ALA A 49 7.93 -3.17 -1.40
N ARG A 50 8.05 -1.93 -1.92
CA ARG A 50 9.35 -1.30 -2.21
C ARG A 50 10.19 -0.99 -0.98
N THR A 51 9.60 -1.07 0.21
CA THR A 51 10.27 -0.75 1.47
C THR A 51 10.37 -1.96 2.39
N ASP A 52 10.10 -3.16 1.85
CA ASP A 52 10.11 -4.43 2.59
C ASP A 52 9.29 -4.35 3.90
N GLY A 53 8.10 -3.73 3.83
CA GLY A 53 7.22 -3.56 4.99
C GLY A 53 7.55 -2.37 5.89
N ASN A 54 8.58 -1.56 5.58
CA ASN A 54 8.92 -0.39 6.39
C ASN A 54 7.92 0.76 6.17
N ILE A 55 6.91 0.83 7.03
CA ILE A 55 5.85 1.85 7.01
C ILE A 55 6.37 3.29 7.01
N SER A 56 7.49 3.57 7.69
CA SER A 56 8.12 4.90 7.61
C SER A 56 8.65 5.20 6.21
N GLY A 57 9.30 4.20 5.60
CA GLY A 57 9.83 4.28 4.25
C GLY A 57 8.70 4.43 3.24
N ALA A 58 7.66 3.61 3.34
CA ALA A 58 6.47 3.70 2.50
C ALA A 58 5.80 5.08 2.59
N ALA A 59 5.58 5.61 3.80
CA ALA A 59 5.02 6.95 3.99
C ALA A 59 5.89 8.04 3.35
N LYS A 60 7.23 7.93 3.47
CA LYS A 60 8.18 8.85 2.85
C LYS A 60 8.12 8.79 1.32
N ILE A 61 8.04 7.59 0.73
CA ILE A 61 7.89 7.42 -0.73
C ILE A 61 6.57 8.01 -1.22
N LEU A 62 5.49 7.82 -0.47
CA LEU A 62 4.16 8.36 -0.77
C LEU A 62 4.05 9.87 -0.51
N GLY A 63 5.04 10.51 0.10
CA GLY A 63 5.03 11.95 0.40
C GLY A 63 4.03 12.34 1.50
N ILE A 64 3.69 11.41 2.40
CA ILE A 64 2.70 11.62 3.48
C ILE A 64 3.31 11.34 4.85
N SER A 65 2.60 11.75 5.90
CA SER A 65 2.98 11.44 7.27
C SER A 65 2.66 9.98 7.62
N ARG A 66 3.36 9.42 8.62
CA ARG A 66 3.09 8.07 9.13
C ARG A 66 1.65 7.93 9.68
N PRO A 67 1.13 8.86 10.49
CA PRO A 67 -0.28 8.82 10.91
C PRO A 67 -1.24 8.75 9.73
N THR A 68 -1.02 9.56 8.68
CA THR A 68 -1.84 9.54 7.47
C THR A 68 -1.83 8.18 6.78
N LEU A 69 -0.67 7.52 6.69
CA LEU A 69 -0.59 6.17 6.12
C LEU A 69 -1.36 5.14 6.98
N TYR A 70 -1.28 5.23 8.31
CA TYR A 70 -2.08 4.37 9.20
C TYR A 70 -3.58 4.60 9.06
N ASP A 71 -4.00 5.87 8.92
CA ASP A 71 -5.41 6.22 8.72
C ASP A 71 -5.94 5.64 7.41
N LEU A 72 -5.17 5.74 6.32
CA LEU A 72 -5.52 5.17 5.02
C LEU A 72 -5.57 3.63 5.07
N LEU A 73 -4.60 2.98 5.70
CA LEU A 73 -4.61 1.52 5.88
C LEU A 73 -5.85 1.07 6.64
N LYS A 74 -6.21 1.77 7.73
CA LYS A 74 -7.42 1.50 8.50
C LYS A 74 -8.69 1.75 7.69
N GLN A 75 -8.75 2.88 6.99
CA GLN A 75 -9.89 3.27 6.15
C GLN A 75 -10.17 2.24 5.06
N TYR A 76 -9.11 1.70 4.45
CA TYR A 76 -9.20 0.70 3.39
C TYR A 76 -9.16 -0.74 3.90
N GLN A 77 -9.12 -0.96 5.22
CA GLN A 77 -9.00 -2.29 5.85
C GLN A 77 -7.80 -3.09 5.31
N MET A 78 -6.71 -2.40 5.01
CA MET A 78 -5.45 -2.99 4.55
C MET A 78 -4.58 -3.34 5.75
N GLN A 79 -3.95 -4.51 5.70
CA GLN A 79 -2.94 -4.91 6.68
C GLN A 79 -1.57 -4.41 6.23
N ALA A 80 -0.79 -3.95 7.21
CA ALA A 80 0.58 -3.48 7.06
C ALA A 80 1.55 -4.66 7.06
#